data_AF-A0A2C9VIU4-F1
#
_entry.id   AF-A0A2C9VIU4-F1
#
_cell.length_a   1.000
_cell.length_b   1.000
_cell.length_c   1.000
_cell.angle_alpha   90.00
_cell.angle_beta   90.00
_cell.angle_gamma   90.00
#
_symmetry.space_group_name_H-M   'P 1'
#
loop_
_entity.id
_entity.type
_entity.pdbx_description
1 polymer ?
#
loop_
_entity_poly.entity_id
_entity_poly.type
_entity_poly.pdbx_seq_one_letter_code
_entity_poly.pdbx_strand_id
1 'polypeptide(L)'
;CSIANALSYDYAASDECLASPQKPQYSGGIIQNPDLNEGLKGWSTFGDAKIQHKELGNNAFIVANSRVHPYDSVSQKLNLQKDNLYTFSAWIQVSKGKVPVSALFKTQKGSTIAGTVIAESKCWSMLKGGFTVDASAAVQLYFESNDTSVDIWVDSVSLQPFTEKEWMSHQDQGIEKNRKSKVRIQAVDGKGKPLSNATISVELRRASFPFGCAINKNILSNKAYQNWFTSRFSVTTFEDEMKWYSTESSQGKVDYSVPDAMLEFSKKNNIQVRGHNVLWEDPNYQSEWVKSLSPTDLSKAATNRINSIMSRYKGQLICWDVVNENLHFDFFESKLGNTASAVFYNLAQKIDGASTLFLNDFNTLEEERDDKSTPARYLQKLRDIKAFPGNQNLKLGIGLESHFSSSAPNLPYMRAAIDTLGATNLPIWLTEVDVQSSPNQGCYRMCLTDNNFKNLPTGDVVDKLLAAKSVVGRTDVDGFFEASLIHGDYRVKIQHPTAATSSFKKLNVVPSTGAATQTLRMQFAGDESKEYTTAEL
;
A
#
# COMPACT_ATOMS: atom_id res chain seq x y z
N CYS A 1 -30.68 8.53 4.27
CA CYS A 1 -30.25 8.35 2.86
C CYS A 1 -30.59 6.94 2.43
N SER A 2 -31.47 6.78 1.44
CA SER A 2 -31.70 5.48 0.82
C SER A 2 -30.40 5.02 0.18
N ILE A 3 -29.80 3.96 0.72
CA ILE A 3 -28.70 3.25 0.10
C ILE A 3 -29.32 2.58 -1.13
N ALA A 4 -29.33 3.28 -2.27
CA ALA A 4 -29.47 2.58 -3.53
C ALA A 4 -28.35 1.54 -3.55
N ASN A 5 -28.66 0.29 -3.90
CA ASN A 5 -27.69 -0.79 -4.04
C ASN A 5 -26.70 -0.42 -5.17
N ALA A 6 -25.74 0.44 -4.86
CA ALA A 6 -24.60 0.70 -5.71
C ALA A 6 -23.83 -0.62 -5.83
N LEU A 7 -23.46 -0.97 -7.07
CA LEU A 7 -22.64 -2.13 -7.35
C LEU A 7 -21.37 -2.06 -6.48
N SER A 8 -21.09 -3.09 -5.69
CA SER A 8 -19.91 -3.14 -4.83
C SER A 8 -18.64 -3.31 -5.65
N TYR A 9 -17.56 -2.62 -5.28
CA TYR A 9 -16.23 -2.87 -5.86
C TYR A 9 -15.73 -4.29 -5.51
N ASP A 10 -15.27 -5.00 -6.53
CA ASP A 10 -14.67 -6.33 -6.43
C ASP A 10 -13.14 -6.21 -6.21
N TYR A 11 -12.73 -6.48 -4.98
CA TYR A 11 -11.33 -6.45 -4.54
C TYR A 11 -10.54 -7.71 -4.94
N ALA A 12 -11.18 -8.72 -5.55
CA ALA A 12 -10.48 -9.94 -5.93
C ALA A 12 -9.36 -9.63 -6.94
N ALA A 13 -8.19 -10.22 -6.67
CA ALA A 13 -7.04 -10.27 -7.54
C ALA A 13 -6.32 -11.61 -7.31
N SER A 14 -5.52 -12.06 -8.27
CA SER A 14 -4.74 -13.29 -8.14
C SER A 14 -3.27 -13.01 -8.41
N ASP A 15 -2.41 -13.45 -7.48
CA ASP A 15 -0.97 -13.52 -7.64
C ASP A 15 -0.51 -14.93 -8.09
N GLU A 16 -1.44 -15.78 -8.51
CA GLU A 16 -1.16 -17.13 -9.00
C GLU A 16 -1.49 -17.27 -10.49
N CYS A 17 -0.80 -18.20 -11.15
CA CYS A 17 -1.14 -18.60 -12.52
C CYS A 17 -2.08 -19.81 -12.48
N LEU A 18 -3.33 -19.63 -12.92
CA LEU A 18 -4.38 -20.62 -12.73
C LEU A 18 -4.55 -21.55 -13.94
N ALA A 19 -4.96 -22.79 -13.71
CA ALA A 19 -5.25 -23.73 -14.79
C ALA A 19 -6.43 -23.31 -15.69
N SER A 20 -7.36 -22.52 -15.13
CA SER A 20 -8.51 -21.96 -15.86
C SER A 20 -8.80 -20.56 -15.32
N PRO A 21 -9.24 -19.63 -16.17
CA PRO A 21 -9.54 -18.28 -15.74
C PRO A 21 -10.81 -18.28 -14.89
N GLN A 22 -10.88 -17.35 -13.94
CA GLN A 22 -12.12 -17.09 -13.22
C GLN A 22 -13.09 -16.29 -14.10
N LYS A 23 -14.38 -16.33 -13.77
CA LYS A 23 -15.40 -15.57 -14.48
C LYS A 23 -15.11 -14.06 -14.48
N PRO A 24 -15.53 -13.32 -15.52
CA PRO A 24 -15.29 -11.89 -15.62
C PRO A 24 -15.91 -11.16 -14.43
N GLN A 25 -15.14 -10.26 -13.83
CA GLN A 25 -15.64 -9.39 -12.77
C GLN A 25 -16.84 -8.58 -13.29
N TYR A 26 -17.82 -8.33 -12.44
CA TYR A 26 -19.04 -7.55 -12.79
C TYR A 26 -19.79 -8.09 -14.02
N SER A 27 -19.70 -9.39 -14.30
CA SER A 27 -20.26 -9.99 -15.52
C SER A 27 -19.78 -9.30 -16.81
N GLY A 28 -18.56 -8.75 -16.80
CA GLY A 28 -17.94 -8.02 -17.91
C GLY A 28 -18.14 -6.50 -17.90
N GLY A 29 -19.04 -5.97 -17.07
CA GLY A 29 -19.36 -4.54 -17.06
C GLY A 29 -19.88 -4.07 -18.43
N ILE A 30 -19.16 -3.15 -19.08
CA ILE A 30 -19.51 -2.65 -20.42
C ILE A 30 -18.89 -3.46 -21.57
N ILE A 31 -18.17 -4.55 -21.28
CA ILE A 31 -17.61 -5.44 -22.30
C ILE A 31 -18.72 -6.34 -22.87
N GLN A 32 -18.81 -6.41 -24.18
CA GLN A 32 -19.66 -7.37 -24.89
C GLN A 32 -18.98 -8.74 -24.98
N ASN A 33 -19.74 -9.80 -24.71
CA ASN A 33 -19.27 -11.19 -24.77
C ASN A 33 -17.96 -11.39 -23.96
N PRO A 34 -17.97 -11.07 -22.65
CA PRO A 34 -16.76 -10.97 -21.83
C PRO A 34 -16.10 -12.32 -21.53
N ASP A 35 -16.87 -13.41 -21.50
CA ASP A 35 -16.42 -14.78 -21.30
C ASP A 35 -16.45 -15.62 -22.58
N LEU A 36 -16.66 -14.97 -23.73
CA LEU A 36 -16.42 -15.50 -25.07
C LEU A 36 -17.24 -16.75 -25.43
N ASN A 37 -18.35 -17.01 -24.73
CA ASN A 37 -19.27 -18.10 -25.04
C ASN A 37 -20.09 -17.85 -26.33
N GLU A 38 -20.14 -16.62 -26.84
CA GLU A 38 -20.81 -16.26 -28.10
C GLU A 38 -19.81 -16.11 -29.27
N GLY A 39 -18.68 -16.83 -29.23
CA GLY A 39 -17.66 -16.78 -30.28
C GLY A 39 -16.95 -15.42 -30.33
N LEU A 40 -16.80 -14.85 -31.53
CA LEU A 40 -16.16 -13.54 -31.74
C LEU A 40 -17.14 -12.35 -31.69
N LYS A 41 -18.37 -12.53 -31.23
CA LYS A 41 -19.36 -11.44 -31.19
C LYS A 41 -18.83 -10.26 -30.37
N GLY A 42 -18.79 -9.08 -30.99
CA GLY A 42 -18.27 -7.85 -30.38
C GLY A 42 -16.74 -7.68 -30.42
N TRP A 43 -16.01 -8.72 -30.84
CA TRP A 43 -14.56 -8.72 -30.89
C TRP A 43 -14.05 -8.64 -32.33
N SER A 44 -12.92 -7.96 -32.50
CA SER A 44 -12.28 -7.70 -33.79
C SER A 44 -10.77 -7.71 -33.63
N THR A 45 -10.02 -7.54 -34.72
CA THR A 45 -8.56 -7.44 -34.69
C THR A 45 -8.13 -6.01 -34.37
N PHE A 46 -7.03 -5.86 -33.64
CA PHE A 46 -6.24 -4.64 -33.60
C PHE A 46 -4.93 -4.88 -34.36
N GLY A 47 -4.55 -3.95 -35.23
CA GLY A 47 -3.39 -4.12 -36.11
C GLY A 47 -3.57 -5.29 -37.07
N ASP A 48 -2.50 -6.03 -37.32
CA ASP A 48 -2.43 -7.08 -38.34
C ASP A 48 -2.56 -8.51 -37.79
N ALA A 49 -2.91 -8.65 -36.50
CA ALA A 49 -3.12 -9.97 -35.88
C ALA A 49 -4.24 -10.77 -36.57
N LYS A 50 -4.06 -12.08 -36.63
CA LYS A 50 -5.15 -13.03 -36.91
C LYS A 50 -5.76 -13.48 -35.60
N ILE A 51 -7.07 -13.30 -35.45
CA ILE A 51 -7.80 -13.74 -34.26
C ILE A 51 -8.59 -15.02 -34.52
N GLN A 52 -8.60 -15.91 -33.54
CA GLN A 52 -9.37 -17.15 -33.57
C GLN A 52 -10.03 -17.38 -32.21
N HIS A 53 -11.33 -17.67 -32.22
CA HIS A 53 -12.03 -18.19 -31.04
C HIS A 53 -11.69 -19.68 -30.86
N LYS A 54 -11.41 -20.08 -29.63
CA LYS A 54 -11.08 -21.45 -29.26
C LYS A 54 -11.82 -21.83 -27.98
N GLU A 55 -12.09 -23.13 -27.86
CA GLU A 55 -12.65 -23.72 -26.65
C GLU A 55 -11.71 -24.83 -26.14
N LEU A 56 -11.48 -24.86 -24.83
CA LEU A 56 -10.72 -25.90 -24.16
C LEU A 56 -11.41 -26.26 -22.85
N GLY A 57 -11.98 -27.47 -22.77
CA GLY A 57 -12.83 -27.86 -21.65
C GLY A 57 -14.08 -26.97 -21.59
N ASN A 58 -14.33 -26.35 -20.44
CA ASN A 58 -15.45 -25.42 -20.24
C ASN A 58 -15.04 -23.94 -20.45
N ASN A 59 -13.89 -23.71 -21.06
CA ASN A 59 -13.31 -22.38 -21.22
C ASN A 59 -13.29 -21.95 -22.68
N ALA A 60 -13.80 -20.74 -22.98
CA ALA A 60 -13.84 -20.17 -24.31
C ALA A 60 -12.99 -18.89 -24.34
N PHE A 61 -12.08 -18.77 -25.31
CA PHE A 61 -11.12 -17.67 -25.35
C PHE A 61 -10.78 -17.24 -26.78
N ILE A 62 -10.23 -16.04 -26.94
CA ILE A 62 -9.70 -15.57 -28.24
C ILE A 62 -8.18 -15.63 -28.21
N VAL A 63 -7.61 -16.15 -29.29
CA VAL A 63 -6.17 -16.14 -29.55
C VAL A 63 -5.87 -15.13 -30.65
N ALA A 64 -5.03 -14.14 -30.34
CA ALA A 64 -4.35 -13.32 -31.35
C ALA A 64 -2.99 -13.93 -31.68
N ASN A 65 -2.83 -14.36 -32.94
CA ASN A 65 -1.61 -14.96 -33.47
C ASN A 65 -1.12 -14.21 -34.71
N SER A 66 0.00 -14.67 -35.30
CA SER A 66 0.61 -14.06 -36.48
C SER A 66 0.94 -12.57 -36.26
N ARG A 67 1.37 -12.23 -35.04
CA ARG A 67 1.65 -10.86 -34.61
C ARG A 67 2.96 -10.37 -35.23
N VAL A 68 2.95 -9.18 -35.83
CA VAL A 68 4.12 -8.54 -36.45
C VAL A 68 4.60 -7.37 -35.59
N HIS A 69 3.65 -6.62 -35.01
CA HIS A 69 3.89 -5.49 -34.12
C HIS A 69 3.47 -5.81 -32.68
N PRO A 70 4.06 -5.13 -31.67
CA PRO A 70 3.71 -5.36 -30.27
C PRO A 70 2.21 -5.23 -29.96
N TYR A 71 1.51 -4.30 -30.62
CA TYR A 71 0.10 -4.02 -30.42
C TYR A 71 -0.86 -4.96 -31.18
N ASP A 72 -0.36 -5.81 -32.09
CA ASP A 72 -1.19 -6.72 -32.87
C ASP A 72 -1.91 -7.69 -31.93
N SER A 73 -3.24 -7.57 -31.82
CA SER A 73 -4.00 -8.29 -30.79
C SER A 73 -5.51 -8.32 -31.06
N VAL A 74 -6.30 -8.79 -30.09
CA VAL A 74 -7.76 -8.70 -30.08
C VAL A 74 -8.21 -7.29 -29.70
N SER A 75 -9.37 -6.86 -30.18
CA SER A 75 -9.93 -5.54 -29.92
C SER A 75 -11.43 -5.54 -29.71
N GLN A 76 -11.89 -4.60 -28.89
CA GLN A 76 -13.30 -4.23 -28.77
C GLN A 76 -13.46 -2.71 -28.78
N LYS A 77 -14.41 -2.21 -29.58
CA LYS A 77 -14.80 -0.80 -29.60
C LYS A 77 -15.74 -0.51 -28.45
N LEU A 78 -15.46 0.56 -27.71
CA LEU A 78 -16.19 0.94 -26.51
C LEU A 78 -16.44 2.45 -26.54
N ASN A 79 -17.44 2.90 -25.78
CA ASN A 79 -17.69 4.33 -25.56
C ASN A 79 -17.48 4.65 -24.09
N LEU A 80 -16.49 5.48 -23.80
CA LEU A 80 -16.20 5.94 -22.44
C LEU A 80 -16.87 7.29 -22.20
N GLN A 81 -17.23 7.52 -20.94
CA GLN A 81 -17.82 8.74 -20.45
C GLN A 81 -16.84 9.43 -19.53
N LYS A 82 -16.72 10.75 -19.70
CA LYS A 82 -15.94 11.62 -18.81
C LYS A 82 -16.36 11.42 -17.34
N ASP A 83 -15.40 11.63 -16.44
CA ASP A 83 -15.59 11.66 -14.98
C ASP A 83 -15.91 10.29 -14.34
N ASN A 84 -16.03 9.23 -15.14
CA ASN A 84 -16.10 7.87 -14.63
C ASN A 84 -14.70 7.33 -14.30
N LEU A 85 -14.66 6.55 -13.22
CA LEU A 85 -13.53 5.76 -12.77
C LEU A 85 -13.68 4.35 -13.30
N TYR A 86 -12.81 3.95 -14.22
CA TYR A 86 -12.89 2.65 -14.90
C TYR A 86 -12.02 1.63 -14.20
N THR A 87 -12.60 0.51 -13.81
CA THR A 87 -11.88 -0.66 -13.30
C THR A 87 -11.83 -1.73 -14.37
N PHE A 88 -10.63 -2.24 -14.64
CA PHE A 88 -10.38 -3.20 -15.70
C PHE A 88 -9.84 -4.51 -15.13
N SER A 89 -10.31 -5.64 -15.67
CA SER A 89 -9.68 -6.94 -15.45
C SER A 89 -9.72 -7.79 -16.71
N ALA A 90 -8.74 -8.65 -16.90
CA ALA A 90 -8.76 -9.69 -17.92
C ALA A 90 -7.90 -10.88 -17.48
N TRP A 91 -8.20 -12.06 -18.00
CA TRP A 91 -7.32 -13.21 -17.85
C TRP A 91 -6.52 -13.40 -19.13
N ILE A 92 -5.20 -13.47 -18.98
CA ILE A 92 -4.25 -13.48 -20.09
C ILE A 92 -3.39 -14.74 -20.01
N GLN A 93 -3.19 -15.38 -21.15
CA GLN A 93 -2.22 -16.46 -21.33
C GLN A 93 -1.39 -16.18 -22.60
N VAL A 94 -0.18 -16.74 -22.67
CA VAL A 94 0.67 -16.65 -23.87
C VAL A 94 1.06 -18.03 -24.40
N SER A 95 1.37 -18.13 -25.69
CA SER A 95 1.66 -19.46 -26.29
C SER A 95 2.95 -20.11 -25.80
N LYS A 96 3.94 -19.32 -25.34
CA LYS A 96 5.22 -19.82 -24.82
C LYS A 96 5.85 -18.84 -23.84
N GLY A 97 6.62 -19.38 -22.91
CA GLY A 97 7.44 -18.60 -21.98
C GLY A 97 6.61 -17.76 -21.01
N LYS A 98 7.19 -16.62 -20.63
CA LYS A 98 6.64 -15.69 -19.64
C LYS A 98 6.97 -14.26 -20.09
N VAL A 99 5.95 -13.48 -20.44
CA VAL A 99 6.15 -12.14 -21.03
C VAL A 99 5.18 -11.12 -20.45
N PRO A 100 5.56 -9.84 -20.34
CA PRO A 100 4.63 -8.78 -19.98
C PRO A 100 3.56 -8.61 -21.07
N VAL A 101 2.29 -8.52 -20.66
CA VAL A 101 1.16 -8.16 -21.51
C VAL A 101 0.41 -7.01 -20.85
N SER A 102 0.23 -5.93 -21.59
CA SER A 102 -0.47 -4.72 -21.14
C SER A 102 -1.82 -4.60 -21.83
N ALA A 103 -2.82 -4.06 -21.14
CA ALA A 103 -4.10 -3.69 -21.73
C ALA A 103 -4.15 -2.18 -21.94
N LEU A 104 -4.52 -1.74 -23.16
CA LEU A 104 -4.52 -0.34 -23.55
C LEU A 104 -5.83 0.06 -24.20
N PHE A 105 -6.19 1.33 -24.03
CA PHE A 105 -7.37 1.96 -24.59
C PHE A 105 -6.95 3.10 -25.51
N LYS A 106 -7.07 2.88 -26.83
CA LYS A 106 -6.72 3.87 -27.85
C LYS A 106 -7.86 4.85 -28.10
N THR A 107 -7.55 6.13 -28.05
CA THR A 107 -8.37 7.24 -28.53
C THR A 107 -7.72 7.88 -29.77
N GLN A 108 -8.37 8.90 -30.35
CA GLN A 108 -7.74 9.73 -31.38
C GLN A 108 -6.54 10.55 -30.85
N LYS A 109 -6.47 10.81 -29.54
CA LYS A 109 -5.44 11.64 -28.92
C LYS A 109 -4.24 10.85 -28.40
N GLY A 110 -4.33 9.52 -28.34
CA GLY A 110 -3.30 8.65 -27.78
C GLY A 110 -3.90 7.42 -27.08
N SER A 111 -3.04 6.65 -26.42
CA SER A 111 -3.43 5.44 -25.68
C SER A 111 -3.25 5.62 -24.17
N THR A 112 -4.20 5.11 -23.40
CA THR A 112 -4.13 4.98 -21.95
C THR A 112 -3.90 3.52 -21.60
N ILE A 113 -2.91 3.23 -20.75
CA ILE A 113 -2.68 1.89 -20.22
C ILE A 113 -3.60 1.68 -19.02
N ALA A 114 -4.28 0.54 -18.96
CA ALA A 114 -5.10 0.19 -17.82
C ALA A 114 -4.30 -0.60 -16.78
N GLY A 115 -3.39 -1.46 -17.21
CA GLY A 115 -2.52 -2.26 -16.35
C GLY A 115 -1.74 -3.30 -17.14
N THR A 116 -0.81 -3.96 -16.44
CA THR A 116 0.15 -4.91 -17.00
C THR A 116 0.22 -6.15 -16.13
N VAL A 117 0.29 -7.33 -16.77
CA VAL A 117 0.53 -8.61 -16.12
C VAL A 117 1.76 -9.28 -16.73
N ILE A 118 2.47 -10.10 -15.96
CA ILE A 118 3.41 -11.05 -16.55
C ILE A 118 2.64 -12.33 -16.86
N ALA A 119 2.25 -12.50 -18.12
CA ALA A 119 1.48 -13.65 -18.59
C ALA A 119 2.40 -14.85 -18.85
N GLU A 120 1.93 -16.04 -18.53
CA GLU A 120 2.68 -17.29 -18.66
C GLU A 120 2.01 -18.27 -19.63
N SER A 121 2.80 -19.15 -20.22
CA SER A 121 2.25 -20.25 -21.01
C SER A 121 1.70 -21.38 -20.12
N LYS A 122 0.63 -22.04 -20.58
CA LYS A 122 -0.03 -23.20 -19.94
C LYS A 122 -0.90 -22.88 -18.72
N CYS A 123 -1.03 -21.62 -18.34
CA CYS A 123 -1.90 -21.16 -17.27
C CYS A 123 -2.34 -19.71 -17.53
N TRP A 124 -3.33 -19.24 -16.78
CA TRP A 124 -3.97 -17.94 -16.93
C TRP A 124 -3.52 -17.00 -15.82
N SER A 125 -3.07 -15.81 -16.21
CA SER A 125 -2.62 -14.75 -15.30
C SER A 125 -3.64 -13.62 -15.30
N MET A 126 -4.02 -13.15 -14.12
CA MET A 126 -4.97 -12.04 -14.00
C MET A 126 -4.26 -10.69 -14.21
N LEU A 127 -4.70 -9.97 -15.23
CA LEU A 127 -4.40 -8.55 -15.40
C LEU A 127 -5.50 -7.76 -14.68
N LYS A 128 -5.13 -6.96 -13.69
CA LYS A 128 -6.04 -6.00 -13.04
C LYS A 128 -5.49 -4.59 -13.18
N GLY A 129 -6.37 -3.65 -13.43
CA GLY A 129 -6.00 -2.28 -13.76
C GLY A 129 -7.14 -1.29 -13.62
N GLY A 130 -6.89 -0.06 -14.01
CA GLY A 130 -7.90 0.98 -14.03
C GLY A 130 -7.38 2.28 -14.57
N PHE A 131 -8.29 3.17 -14.97
CA PHE A 131 -7.95 4.48 -15.49
C PHE A 131 -9.15 5.44 -15.39
N THR A 132 -8.89 6.72 -15.64
CA THR A 132 -9.92 7.74 -15.85
C THR A 132 -9.79 8.30 -17.27
N VAL A 133 -10.82 9.02 -17.73
CA VAL A 133 -10.77 9.69 -19.03
C VAL A 133 -11.17 11.17 -18.91
N ASP A 134 -10.37 12.04 -19.53
CA ASP A 134 -10.57 13.49 -19.50
C ASP A 134 -11.76 13.97 -20.34
N ALA A 135 -12.23 13.13 -21.25
CA ALA A 135 -13.36 13.40 -22.13
C ALA A 135 -14.07 12.11 -22.54
N SER A 136 -15.39 12.20 -22.76
CA SER A 136 -16.16 11.12 -23.36
C SER A 136 -15.67 10.85 -24.78
N ALA A 137 -15.34 9.60 -25.09
CA ALA A 137 -14.74 9.23 -26.35
C ALA A 137 -15.04 7.78 -26.74
N ALA A 138 -15.15 7.54 -28.05
CA ALA A 138 -15.03 6.20 -28.59
C ALA A 138 -13.58 5.73 -28.48
N VAL A 139 -13.38 4.52 -27.97
CA VAL A 139 -12.06 3.92 -27.75
C VAL A 139 -11.98 2.52 -28.34
N GLN A 140 -10.77 2.07 -28.57
CA GLN A 140 -10.48 0.66 -28.87
C GLN A 140 -9.63 0.08 -27.75
N LEU A 141 -10.17 -0.93 -27.06
CA LEU A 141 -9.37 -1.82 -26.22
C LEU A 141 -8.46 -2.66 -27.12
N TYR A 142 -7.22 -2.84 -26.72
CA TYR A 142 -6.28 -3.80 -27.32
C TYR A 142 -5.24 -4.25 -26.29
N PHE A 143 -4.47 -5.28 -26.62
CA PHE A 143 -3.42 -5.82 -25.76
C PHE A 143 -2.06 -5.74 -26.44
N GLU A 144 -1.01 -5.50 -25.66
CA GLU A 144 0.33 -5.29 -26.19
C GLU A 144 1.37 -6.13 -25.46
N SER A 145 2.30 -6.71 -26.22
CA SER A 145 3.51 -7.36 -25.71
C SER A 145 4.65 -7.16 -26.69
N ASN A 146 5.81 -6.72 -26.19
CA ASN A 146 7.01 -6.51 -27.00
C ASN A 146 7.54 -7.80 -27.64
N ASP A 147 7.27 -8.97 -27.04
CA ASP A 147 7.57 -10.24 -27.69
C ASP A 147 6.45 -10.57 -28.68
N THR A 148 6.68 -10.27 -29.95
CA THR A 148 5.74 -10.57 -31.05
C THR A 148 5.77 -12.04 -31.47
N SER A 149 6.72 -12.83 -30.95
CA SER A 149 6.85 -14.24 -31.25
C SER A 149 5.91 -15.14 -30.43
N VAL A 150 5.19 -14.56 -29.47
CA VAL A 150 4.13 -15.23 -28.69
C VAL A 150 2.75 -14.84 -29.19
N ASP A 151 1.81 -15.77 -29.11
CA ASP A 151 0.39 -15.47 -29.27
C ASP A 151 -0.15 -14.93 -27.94
N ILE A 152 -1.13 -14.03 -28.00
CA ILE A 152 -1.83 -13.51 -26.82
C ILE A 152 -3.22 -14.14 -26.75
N TRP A 153 -3.53 -14.78 -25.63
CA TRP A 153 -4.79 -15.46 -25.37
C TRP A 153 -5.55 -14.65 -24.32
N VAL A 154 -6.80 -14.31 -24.59
CA VAL A 154 -7.61 -13.40 -23.77
C VAL A 154 -8.94 -14.04 -23.43
N ASP A 155 -9.34 -13.93 -22.16
CA ASP A 155 -10.61 -14.39 -21.63
C ASP A 155 -11.07 -13.50 -20.47
N SER A 156 -12.36 -13.58 -20.14
CA SER A 156 -12.97 -13.08 -18.92
C SER A 156 -12.65 -11.61 -18.67
N VAL A 157 -12.88 -10.81 -19.72
CA VAL A 157 -12.56 -9.38 -19.77
C VAL A 157 -13.69 -8.58 -19.12
N SER A 158 -13.33 -7.63 -18.26
CA SER A 158 -14.26 -6.72 -17.63
C SER A 158 -13.75 -5.28 -17.70
N LEU A 159 -14.68 -4.37 -17.95
CA LEU A 159 -14.49 -2.95 -17.81
C LEU A 159 -15.73 -2.38 -17.13
N GLN A 160 -15.60 -2.00 -15.87
CA GLN A 160 -16.71 -1.48 -15.08
C GLN A 160 -16.50 0.01 -14.79
N PRO A 161 -17.39 0.91 -15.26
CA PRO A 161 -17.39 2.29 -14.84
C PRO A 161 -17.99 2.43 -13.44
N PHE A 162 -17.41 3.33 -12.64
CA PHE A 162 -17.97 3.83 -11.41
C PHE A 162 -18.00 5.35 -11.44
N THR A 163 -19.08 5.93 -10.92
CA THR A 163 -19.12 7.36 -10.63
C THR A 163 -18.26 7.69 -9.41
N GLU A 164 -17.83 8.94 -9.26
CA GLU A 164 -17.11 9.42 -8.07
C GLU A 164 -17.90 9.12 -6.78
N LYS A 165 -19.23 9.27 -6.81
CA LYS A 165 -20.12 8.97 -5.68
C LYS A 165 -20.08 7.50 -5.29
N GLU A 166 -20.12 6.59 -6.26
CA GLU A 166 -19.98 5.15 -5.99
C GLU A 166 -18.59 4.83 -5.44
N TRP A 167 -17.55 5.42 -6.04
CA TRP A 167 -16.17 5.22 -5.61
C TRP A 167 -15.92 5.65 -4.16
N MET A 168 -16.47 6.81 -3.76
CA MET A 168 -16.47 7.29 -2.37
C MET A 168 -17.30 6.40 -1.46
N SER A 169 -18.47 5.94 -1.92
CA SER A 169 -19.30 5.01 -1.14
C SER A 169 -18.57 3.69 -0.86
N HIS A 170 -17.79 3.16 -1.82
CA HIS A 170 -16.97 1.96 -1.59
C HIS A 170 -15.88 2.20 -0.56
N GLN A 171 -15.25 3.37 -0.58
CA GLN A 171 -14.26 3.76 0.42
C GLN A 171 -14.88 3.79 1.82
N ASP A 172 -16.04 4.43 2.00
CA ASP A 172 -16.74 4.50 3.29
C ASP A 172 -17.14 3.11 3.78
N GLN A 173 -17.70 2.26 2.90
CA GLN A 173 -18.03 0.88 3.21
C GLN A 173 -16.80 0.06 3.61
N GLY A 174 -15.67 0.24 2.89
CA GLY A 174 -14.40 -0.40 3.19
C GLY A 174 -13.84 0.03 4.55
N ILE A 175 -13.96 1.31 4.91
CA ILE A 175 -13.56 1.83 6.22
C ILE A 175 -14.43 1.23 7.32
N GLU A 176 -15.76 1.26 7.17
CA GLU A 176 -16.68 0.68 8.16
C GLU A 176 -16.46 -0.82 8.34
N LYS A 177 -16.19 -1.56 7.25
CA LYS A 177 -15.98 -3.01 7.29
C LYS A 177 -14.62 -3.40 7.86
N ASN A 178 -13.54 -2.75 7.41
CA ASN A 178 -12.17 -3.25 7.63
C ASN A 178 -11.39 -2.43 8.66
N ARG A 179 -11.79 -1.19 8.93
CA ARG A 179 -11.03 -0.27 9.80
C ARG A 179 -11.80 0.14 11.05
N LYS A 180 -13.06 -0.28 11.19
CA LYS A 180 -13.90 0.05 12.33
C LYS A 180 -14.51 -1.20 12.96
N SER A 181 -14.83 -1.09 14.24
CA SER A 181 -15.58 -2.10 14.99
C SER A 181 -16.66 -1.44 15.82
N LYS A 182 -17.78 -2.14 15.99
CA LYS A 182 -18.84 -1.70 16.92
C LYS A 182 -18.37 -1.90 18.35
N VAL A 183 -18.52 -0.86 19.16
CA VAL A 183 -18.23 -0.85 20.59
C VAL A 183 -19.49 -0.48 21.34
N ARG A 184 -19.76 -1.20 22.42
CA ARG A 184 -20.82 -0.93 23.39
C ARG A 184 -20.19 -0.64 24.75
N ILE A 185 -20.48 0.52 25.32
CA ILE A 185 -19.95 0.95 26.62
C ILE A 185 -21.12 1.04 27.59
N GLN A 186 -21.04 0.31 28.72
CA GLN A 186 -22.04 0.39 29.78
C GLN A 186 -21.51 1.23 30.94
N ALA A 187 -22.18 2.33 31.24
CA ALA A 187 -21.95 3.11 32.45
C ALA A 187 -22.80 2.56 33.59
N VAL A 188 -22.16 2.28 34.73
CA VAL A 188 -22.83 1.84 35.95
C VAL A 188 -22.34 2.63 37.16
N ASP A 189 -23.16 2.74 38.19
CA ASP A 189 -22.79 3.38 39.45
C ASP A 189 -21.89 2.49 40.33
N GLY A 190 -21.52 3.00 41.52
CA GLY A 190 -20.73 2.27 42.52
C GLY A 190 -21.33 0.92 42.95
N LYS A 191 -22.63 0.70 42.73
CA LYS A 191 -23.35 -0.55 43.07
C LYS A 191 -23.63 -1.40 41.83
N GLY A 192 -23.11 -1.03 40.66
CA GLY A 192 -23.30 -1.74 39.41
C GLY A 192 -24.65 -1.48 38.72
N LYS A 193 -25.46 -0.51 39.20
CA LYS A 193 -26.72 -0.14 38.58
C LYS A 193 -26.48 0.74 37.34
N PRO A 194 -27.23 0.54 36.24
CA PRO A 194 -27.14 1.40 35.05
C PRO A 194 -27.24 2.89 35.33
N LEU A 195 -26.37 3.67 34.68
CA LEU A 195 -26.41 5.13 34.70
C LEU A 195 -26.95 5.67 33.38
N SER A 196 -28.23 6.05 33.36
CA SER A 196 -28.86 6.68 32.21
C SER A 196 -28.44 8.14 32.04
N ASN A 197 -28.40 8.63 30.80
CA ASN A 197 -28.08 10.04 30.48
C ASN A 197 -26.68 10.49 30.95
N ALA A 198 -25.78 9.55 31.23
CA ALA A 198 -24.36 9.81 31.45
C ALA A 198 -23.71 10.19 30.12
N THR A 199 -22.84 11.20 30.12
CA THR A 199 -22.06 11.58 28.94
C THR A 199 -20.84 10.67 28.83
N ILE A 200 -20.72 9.98 27.70
CA ILE A 200 -19.55 9.20 27.32
C ILE A 200 -18.76 10.00 26.28
N SER A 201 -17.47 10.18 26.50
CA SER A 201 -16.55 10.74 25.51
C SER A 201 -15.45 9.73 25.21
N VAL A 202 -15.31 9.34 23.95
CA VAL A 202 -14.32 8.36 23.49
C VAL A 202 -13.34 9.05 22.57
N GLU A 203 -12.07 9.11 22.95
CA GLU A 203 -11.04 9.87 22.25
C GLU A 203 -9.93 8.92 21.76
N LEU A 204 -9.72 8.87 20.44
CA LEU A 204 -8.64 8.11 19.83
C LEU A 204 -7.29 8.67 20.30
N ARG A 205 -6.44 7.78 20.84
CA ARG A 205 -5.07 8.08 21.28
C ARG A 205 -4.02 7.62 20.29
N ARG A 206 -4.26 6.48 19.64
CA ARG A 206 -3.34 5.92 18.65
C ARG A 206 -4.11 5.06 17.67
N ALA A 207 -3.98 5.34 16.37
CA ALA A 207 -4.53 4.50 15.32
C ALA A 207 -3.80 3.14 15.26
N SER A 208 -4.47 2.10 14.78
CA SER A 208 -3.87 0.76 14.67
C SER A 208 -2.83 0.62 13.56
N PHE A 209 -2.78 1.56 12.60
CA PHE A 209 -1.81 1.54 11.51
C PHE A 209 -0.75 2.63 11.69
N PRO A 210 0.51 2.37 11.29
CA PRO A 210 1.59 3.36 11.26
C PRO A 210 1.19 4.58 10.42
N PHE A 211 1.32 5.78 11.00
CA PHE A 211 1.25 7.04 10.28
C PHE A 211 2.40 7.92 10.77
N GLY A 212 3.19 8.43 9.83
CA GLY A 212 4.49 9.01 10.12
C GLY A 212 4.92 10.06 9.10
N CYS A 213 6.04 10.69 9.39
CA CYS A 213 6.74 11.63 8.52
C CYS A 213 8.24 11.38 8.67
N ALA A 214 9.01 11.57 7.60
CA ALA A 214 10.47 11.48 7.68
C ALA A 214 11.04 12.61 8.54
N ILE A 215 12.21 12.37 9.14
CA ILE A 215 13.01 13.38 9.82
C ILE A 215 14.48 13.30 9.39
N ASN A 216 15.18 14.43 9.45
CA ASN A 216 16.63 14.50 9.28
C ASN A 216 17.32 14.99 10.55
N LYS A 217 18.65 15.00 10.53
CA LYS A 217 19.54 15.37 11.64
C LYS A 217 19.24 16.74 12.28
N ASN A 218 18.58 17.65 11.56
CA ASN A 218 18.21 18.96 12.11
C ASN A 218 17.21 18.83 13.28
N ILE A 219 16.51 17.70 13.39
CA ILE A 219 15.65 17.39 14.54
C ILE A 219 16.42 17.39 15.87
N LEU A 220 17.73 17.14 15.87
CA LEU A 220 18.54 17.06 17.09
C LEU A 220 18.77 18.43 17.74
N SER A 221 18.79 19.51 16.97
CA SER A 221 19.12 20.86 17.44
C SER A 221 17.96 21.85 17.36
N ASN A 222 16.97 21.62 16.50
CA ASN A 222 15.87 22.54 16.27
C ASN A 222 14.64 22.24 17.15
N LYS A 223 14.46 23.02 18.23
CA LYS A 223 13.33 22.87 19.16
C LYS A 223 11.95 23.08 18.52
N ALA A 224 11.83 23.99 17.55
CA ALA A 224 10.57 24.21 16.85
C ALA A 224 10.20 22.96 16.03
N TYR A 225 11.19 22.36 15.36
CA TYR A 225 11.02 21.09 14.66
C TYR A 225 10.61 19.97 15.62
N GLN A 226 11.31 19.80 16.74
CA GLN A 226 11.00 18.78 17.75
C GLN A 226 9.56 18.90 18.24
N ASN A 227 9.13 20.11 18.60
CA ASN A 227 7.77 20.35 19.11
C ASN A 227 6.70 20.10 18.02
N TRP A 228 6.96 20.55 16.79
CA TRP A 228 6.02 20.36 15.68
C TRP A 228 5.87 18.87 15.34
N PHE A 229 6.98 18.12 15.29
CA PHE A 229 6.98 16.71 14.92
C PHE A 229 6.39 15.81 16.01
N THR A 230 6.87 15.93 17.24
CA THR A 230 6.51 15.02 18.35
C THR A 230 5.05 15.20 18.82
N SER A 231 4.41 16.31 18.47
CA SER A 231 2.97 16.52 18.70
C SER A 231 2.06 15.83 17.68
N ARG A 232 2.63 15.28 16.58
CA ARG A 232 1.87 14.76 15.44
C ARG A 232 2.11 13.29 15.15
N PHE A 233 3.38 12.90 15.06
CA PHE A 233 3.75 11.60 14.49
C PHE A 233 4.25 10.63 15.56
N SER A 234 3.83 9.37 15.43
CA SER A 234 4.29 8.26 16.27
C SER A 234 5.24 7.31 15.54
N VAL A 235 5.48 7.53 14.25
CA VAL A 235 6.34 6.73 13.39
C VAL A 235 7.18 7.67 12.53
N THR A 236 8.44 7.31 12.29
CA THR A 236 9.37 8.07 11.46
C THR A 236 10.26 7.17 10.64
N THR A 237 10.85 7.75 9.60
CA THR A 237 12.02 7.23 8.87
C THR A 237 13.10 8.31 8.92
N PHE A 238 14.38 7.95 8.85
CA PHE A 238 15.46 8.94 8.72
C PHE A 238 15.75 9.18 7.24
N GLU A 239 15.80 10.45 6.82
CA GLU A 239 15.92 10.82 5.40
C GLU A 239 17.20 10.25 4.78
N ASP A 240 18.34 10.42 5.45
CA ASP A 240 19.64 10.00 4.92
C ASP A 240 20.53 9.29 5.95
N GLU A 241 20.26 9.50 7.24
CA GLU A 241 21.24 9.26 8.30
C GLU A 241 21.53 7.78 8.54
N MET A 242 20.68 6.87 8.04
CA MET A 242 20.92 5.43 8.05
C MET A 242 21.47 4.89 6.72
N LYS A 243 21.47 5.64 5.62
CA LYS A 243 21.95 5.17 4.30
C LYS A 243 23.45 4.90 4.30
N TRP A 244 23.92 4.05 3.39
CA TRP A 244 25.31 3.55 3.42
C TRP A 244 26.33 4.68 3.22
N TYR A 245 26.10 5.58 2.27
CA TYR A 245 26.99 6.72 2.04
C TYR A 245 27.12 7.66 3.26
N SER A 246 26.07 7.78 4.08
CA SER A 246 26.07 8.61 5.29
C SER A 246 26.88 8.00 6.43
N THR A 247 26.87 6.67 6.53
CA THR A 247 27.42 5.93 7.67
C THR A 247 28.76 5.26 7.38
N GLU A 248 29.19 5.20 6.11
CA GLU A 248 30.50 4.70 5.70
C GLU A 248 30.97 5.42 4.41
N SER A 249 31.24 6.72 4.52
CA SER A 249 31.70 7.54 3.38
C SER A 249 33.05 7.11 2.81
N SER A 250 33.86 6.39 3.58
CA SER A 250 35.12 5.78 3.17
C SER A 250 35.21 4.37 3.73
N GLN A 251 35.77 3.43 2.95
CA GLN A 251 35.85 2.02 3.31
C GLN A 251 36.42 1.81 4.72
N GLY A 252 35.67 1.09 5.56
CA GLY A 252 36.05 0.76 6.93
C GLY A 252 35.92 1.88 7.95
N LYS A 253 35.56 3.11 7.55
CA LYS A 253 35.34 4.26 8.44
C LYS A 253 33.84 4.41 8.72
N VAL A 254 33.32 3.51 9.54
CA VAL A 254 31.91 3.49 9.92
C VAL A 254 31.63 4.51 11.03
N ASP A 255 30.61 5.34 10.84
CA ASP A 255 30.10 6.30 11.84
C ASP A 255 28.58 6.24 11.91
N TYR A 256 28.06 5.86 13.08
CA TYR A 256 26.62 5.83 13.38
C TYR A 256 26.19 6.90 14.39
N SER A 257 27.06 7.84 14.75
CA SER A 257 26.79 8.83 15.79
C SER A 257 25.50 9.63 15.56
N VAL A 258 25.22 10.03 14.32
CA VAL A 258 24.01 10.77 13.95
C VAL A 258 22.75 9.90 14.03
N PRO A 259 22.64 8.75 13.32
CA PRO A 259 21.46 7.90 13.44
C PRO A 259 21.24 7.34 14.85
N ASP A 260 22.31 7.11 15.64
CA ASP A 260 22.19 6.76 17.06
C ASP A 260 21.49 7.87 17.86
N ALA A 261 21.94 9.12 17.71
CA ALA A 261 21.35 10.25 18.40
C ALA A 261 19.88 10.48 18.01
N MET A 262 19.55 10.30 16.72
CA MET A 262 18.18 10.41 16.23
C MET A 262 17.28 9.27 16.72
N LEU A 263 17.82 8.05 16.85
CA LEU A 263 17.11 6.92 17.42
C LEU A 263 16.82 7.15 18.91
N GLU A 264 17.78 7.68 19.67
CA GLU A 264 17.56 8.05 21.07
C GLU A 264 16.53 9.17 21.23
N PHE A 265 16.56 10.19 20.36
CA PHE A 265 15.49 11.19 20.29
C PHE A 265 14.13 10.54 20.04
N SER A 266 14.04 9.62 19.09
CA SER A 266 12.79 8.94 18.73
C SER A 266 12.24 8.11 19.90
N LYS A 267 13.09 7.30 20.54
CA LYS A 267 12.73 6.50 21.74
C LYS A 267 12.23 7.38 22.88
N LYS A 268 12.95 8.47 23.19
CA LYS A 268 12.56 9.40 24.27
C LYS A 268 11.16 9.98 24.07
N ASN A 269 10.73 10.11 22.82
CA ASN A 269 9.44 10.67 22.45
C ASN A 269 8.40 9.59 22.05
N ASN A 270 8.67 8.30 22.30
CA ASN A 270 7.82 7.17 21.94
C ASN A 270 7.49 7.09 20.42
N ILE A 271 8.44 7.50 19.58
CA ILE A 271 8.36 7.42 18.13
C ILE A 271 9.06 6.16 17.66
N GLN A 272 8.36 5.35 16.88
CA GLN A 272 8.91 4.14 16.25
C GLN A 272 9.65 4.50 14.96
N VAL A 273 10.71 3.76 14.64
CA VAL A 273 11.58 4.06 13.49
C VAL A 273 11.54 2.92 12.47
N ARG A 274 11.28 3.24 11.20
CA ARG A 274 11.53 2.35 10.04
C ARG A 274 12.99 2.50 9.62
N GLY A 275 13.70 1.39 9.48
CA GLY A 275 15.09 1.38 9.05
C GLY A 275 15.20 1.56 7.54
N HIS A 276 15.67 2.72 7.09
CA HIS A 276 15.82 3.05 5.68
C HIS A 276 17.24 3.59 5.40
N ASN A 277 18.03 2.96 4.56
CA ASN A 277 17.91 1.60 4.04
C ASN A 277 19.23 0.83 4.28
N VAL A 278 19.19 -0.49 4.14
CA VAL A 278 20.40 -1.31 4.34
C VAL A 278 21.30 -1.22 3.12
N LEU A 279 20.75 -1.53 1.94
CA LEU A 279 21.36 -1.40 0.62
C LEU A 279 20.41 -0.67 -0.33
N TRP A 280 20.97 0.05 -1.30
CA TRP A 280 20.22 0.74 -2.35
C TRP A 280 20.81 0.36 -3.71
N GLU A 281 19.99 -0.04 -4.67
CA GLU A 281 20.47 -0.51 -5.97
C GLU A 281 20.85 0.61 -6.94
N ASP A 282 20.44 1.86 -6.71
CA ASP A 282 20.81 2.95 -7.62
C ASP A 282 22.32 3.27 -7.49
N PRO A 283 23.10 3.15 -8.60
CA PRO A 283 24.53 3.46 -8.62
C PRO A 283 24.87 4.91 -8.23
N ASN A 284 23.95 5.85 -8.40
CA ASN A 284 24.15 7.26 -8.05
C ASN A 284 24.34 7.47 -6.54
N TYR A 285 23.76 6.58 -5.73
CA TYR A 285 23.83 6.65 -4.27
C TYR A 285 24.88 5.70 -3.68
N GLN A 286 25.73 5.11 -4.52
CA GLN A 286 26.90 4.37 -4.07
C GLN A 286 28.11 5.30 -3.97
N SER A 287 28.79 5.28 -2.82
CA SER A 287 30.09 5.95 -2.64
C SER A 287 31.10 5.46 -3.68
N GLU A 288 32.02 6.33 -4.12
CA GLU A 288 33.03 5.98 -5.13
C GLU A 288 33.84 4.73 -4.78
N TRP A 289 34.20 4.57 -3.50
CA TRP A 289 34.94 3.41 -3.04
C TRP A 289 34.14 2.10 -3.25
N VAL A 290 32.83 2.08 -3.02
CA VAL A 290 31.95 0.92 -3.25
C VAL A 290 31.87 0.60 -4.75
N LYS A 291 31.70 1.63 -5.58
CA LYS A 291 31.62 1.48 -7.04
C LYS A 291 32.88 0.84 -7.64
N SER A 292 34.05 1.13 -7.04
CA SER A 292 35.37 0.66 -7.48
C SER A 292 35.74 -0.77 -7.08
N LEU A 293 34.95 -1.42 -6.22
CA LEU A 293 35.29 -2.76 -5.70
C LEU A 293 35.17 -3.84 -6.78
N SER A 294 36.06 -4.84 -6.68
CA SER A 294 35.89 -6.11 -7.40
C SER A 294 34.60 -6.83 -6.93
N PRO A 295 33.99 -7.73 -7.72
CA PRO A 295 32.82 -8.49 -7.27
C PRO A 295 33.03 -9.21 -5.92
N THR A 296 34.22 -9.77 -5.70
CA THR A 296 34.57 -10.44 -4.44
C THR A 296 34.59 -9.48 -3.26
N ASP A 297 35.20 -8.29 -3.44
CA ASP A 297 35.29 -7.31 -2.36
C ASP A 297 33.97 -6.57 -2.15
N LEU A 298 33.18 -6.38 -3.20
CA LEU A 298 31.83 -5.84 -3.13
C LEU A 298 30.90 -6.76 -2.35
N SER A 299 30.94 -8.07 -2.61
CA SER A 299 30.18 -9.06 -1.85
C SER A 299 30.53 -9.03 -0.36
N LYS A 300 31.83 -8.94 -0.03
CA LYS A 300 32.30 -8.77 1.37
C LYS A 300 31.83 -7.45 1.98
N ALA A 301 31.93 -6.34 1.25
CA ALA A 301 31.51 -5.02 1.71
C ALA A 301 30.00 -4.97 1.97
N ALA A 302 29.17 -5.48 1.05
CA ALA A 302 27.73 -5.57 1.22
C ALA A 302 27.34 -6.47 2.41
N THR A 303 28.02 -7.60 2.58
CA THR A 303 27.85 -8.49 3.74
C THR A 303 28.21 -7.77 5.05
N ASN A 304 29.34 -7.06 5.09
CA ASN A 304 29.77 -6.29 6.26
C ASN A 304 28.80 -5.16 6.58
N ARG A 305 28.28 -4.48 5.54
CA ARG A 305 27.26 -3.44 5.67
C ARG A 305 26.01 -3.99 6.34
N ILE A 306 25.43 -5.06 5.80
CA ILE A 306 24.24 -5.71 6.37
C ILE A 306 24.48 -6.12 7.82
N ASN A 307 25.60 -6.82 8.10
CA ASN A 307 25.96 -7.23 9.45
C ASN A 307 26.10 -6.04 10.41
N SER A 308 26.75 -4.97 9.98
CA SER A 308 27.03 -3.79 10.78
C SER A 308 25.75 -3.05 11.19
N ILE A 309 24.95 -2.61 10.21
CA ILE A 309 23.78 -1.78 10.49
C ILE A 309 22.66 -2.59 11.16
N MET A 310 22.36 -3.79 10.66
CA MET A 310 21.23 -4.55 11.19
C MET A 310 21.52 -5.11 12.58
N SER A 311 22.76 -5.55 12.87
CA SER A 311 23.09 -6.02 14.23
C SER A 311 23.04 -4.88 15.24
N ARG A 312 23.43 -3.67 14.83
CA ARG A 312 23.41 -2.48 15.69
C ARG A 312 21.99 -2.11 16.12
N TYR A 313 21.04 -2.13 15.19
CA TYR A 313 19.67 -1.65 15.42
C TYR A 313 18.63 -2.75 15.61
N LYS A 314 19.05 -4.02 15.66
CA LYS A 314 18.18 -5.18 15.91
C LYS A 314 17.27 -4.95 17.13
N GLY A 315 15.97 -5.16 16.93
CA GLY A 315 14.96 -5.01 17.98
C GLY A 315 14.65 -3.57 18.40
N GLN A 316 15.23 -2.57 17.74
CA GLN A 316 15.00 -1.14 18.03
C GLN A 316 14.21 -0.44 16.91
N LEU A 317 14.10 -1.07 15.74
CA LEU A 317 13.33 -0.60 14.60
C LEU A 317 12.10 -1.49 14.40
N ILE A 318 11.06 -0.95 13.76
CA ILE A 318 9.81 -1.71 13.54
C ILE A 318 9.82 -2.53 12.24
N CYS A 319 10.69 -2.17 11.31
CA CYS A 319 10.89 -2.84 10.03
C CYS A 319 12.19 -2.34 9.36
N TRP A 320 12.57 -3.00 8.28
CA TRP A 320 13.75 -2.67 7.46
C TRP A 320 13.39 -2.58 5.98
N ASP A 321 13.80 -1.51 5.31
CA ASP A 321 13.96 -1.51 3.85
C ASP A 321 15.33 -2.14 3.57
N VAL A 322 15.32 -3.43 3.19
CA VAL A 322 16.56 -4.23 3.04
C VAL A 322 17.28 -3.85 1.75
N VAL A 323 16.55 -3.82 0.64
CA VAL A 323 17.05 -3.39 -0.66
C VAL A 323 16.08 -2.39 -1.25
N ASN A 324 16.54 -1.17 -1.47
CA ASN A 324 15.77 -0.07 -2.07
C ASN A 324 15.93 -0.05 -3.59
N GLU A 325 14.83 0.22 -4.30
CA GLU A 325 14.76 0.45 -5.75
C GLU A 325 15.27 -0.71 -6.63
N ASN A 326 15.05 -1.94 -6.17
CA ASN A 326 15.54 -3.16 -6.82
C ASN A 326 14.71 -3.61 -8.04
N LEU A 327 13.65 -2.88 -8.39
CA LEU A 327 12.96 -3.03 -9.66
C LEU A 327 13.55 -2.12 -10.75
N HIS A 328 14.01 -0.92 -10.37
CA HIS A 328 14.54 0.06 -11.32
C HIS A 328 16.02 -0.13 -11.64
N PHE A 329 16.78 -0.57 -10.64
CA PHE A 329 18.24 -0.69 -10.68
C PHE A 329 18.73 -2.05 -10.19
N ASP A 330 19.95 -2.39 -10.59
CA ASP A 330 20.57 -3.71 -10.41
C ASP A 330 22.08 -3.61 -10.10
N PHE A 331 22.55 -2.56 -9.41
CA PHE A 331 23.98 -2.37 -9.13
C PHE A 331 24.64 -3.60 -8.47
N PHE A 332 24.00 -4.23 -7.49
CA PHE A 332 24.54 -5.41 -6.85
C PHE A 332 24.30 -6.67 -7.70
N GLU A 333 23.08 -6.85 -8.23
CA GLU A 333 22.74 -8.04 -9.04
C GLU A 333 23.58 -8.15 -10.32
N SER A 334 23.87 -7.04 -11.00
CA SER A 334 24.70 -7.01 -12.22
C SER A 334 26.16 -7.39 -11.96
N LYS A 335 26.67 -7.17 -10.74
CA LYS A 335 28.06 -7.45 -10.35
C LYS A 335 28.24 -8.77 -9.61
N LEU A 336 27.24 -9.17 -8.82
CA LEU A 336 27.28 -10.32 -7.92
C LEU A 336 26.41 -11.49 -8.40
N GLY A 337 25.62 -11.28 -9.46
CA GLY A 337 24.66 -12.22 -10.02
C GLY A 337 23.23 -11.97 -9.56
N ASN A 338 22.26 -12.41 -10.37
CA ASN A 338 20.82 -12.13 -10.19
C ASN A 338 20.23 -12.58 -8.83
N THR A 339 20.92 -13.47 -8.10
CA THR A 339 20.47 -13.92 -6.76
C THR A 339 20.99 -13.05 -5.61
N ALA A 340 21.78 -12.00 -5.88
CA ALA A 340 22.42 -11.18 -4.85
C ALA A 340 21.41 -10.62 -3.83
N SER A 341 20.32 -10.02 -4.31
CA SER A 341 19.25 -9.50 -3.44
C SER A 341 18.67 -10.59 -2.55
N ALA A 342 18.39 -11.78 -3.10
CA ALA A 342 17.87 -12.89 -2.30
C ALA A 342 18.84 -13.36 -1.21
N VAL A 343 20.15 -13.30 -1.47
CA VAL A 343 21.21 -13.54 -0.46
C VAL A 343 21.18 -12.47 0.64
N PHE A 344 20.96 -11.20 0.28
CA PHE A 344 20.86 -10.10 1.25
C PHE A 344 19.65 -10.27 2.18
N TYR A 345 18.47 -10.61 1.65
CA TYR A 345 17.30 -10.94 2.48
C TYR A 345 17.54 -12.15 3.38
N ASN A 346 18.25 -13.18 2.89
CA ASN A 346 18.61 -14.34 3.69
C ASN A 346 19.49 -13.96 4.89
N LEU A 347 20.48 -13.09 4.66
CA LEU A 347 21.35 -12.58 5.73
C LEU A 347 20.58 -11.68 6.70
N ALA A 348 19.74 -10.79 6.19
CA ALA A 348 18.88 -9.91 6.98
C ALA A 348 18.00 -10.70 7.95
N GLN A 349 17.37 -11.78 7.49
CA GLN A 349 16.55 -12.66 8.35
C GLN A 349 17.36 -13.35 9.45
N LYS A 350 18.61 -13.75 9.16
CA LYS A 350 19.49 -14.38 10.17
C LYS A 350 19.87 -13.42 11.28
N ILE A 351 19.99 -12.12 10.97
CA ILE A 351 20.32 -11.08 11.94
C ILE A 351 19.05 -10.65 12.69
N ASP A 352 18.00 -10.23 11.98
CA ASP A 352 16.77 -9.69 12.55
C ASP A 352 15.49 -10.22 11.84
N GLY A 353 15.26 -11.53 11.91
CA GLY A 353 14.05 -12.17 11.37
C GLY A 353 12.77 -11.92 12.18
N ALA A 354 12.83 -11.15 13.27
CA ALA A 354 11.65 -10.75 14.02
C ALA A 354 10.91 -9.62 13.30
N SER A 355 11.66 -8.66 12.75
CA SER A 355 11.20 -7.51 11.99
C SER A 355 10.67 -7.88 10.60
N THR A 356 9.77 -7.05 10.06
CA THR A 356 9.35 -7.16 8.66
C THR A 356 10.43 -6.58 7.73
N LEU A 357 10.76 -7.31 6.67
CA LEU A 357 11.77 -7.00 5.68
C LEU A 357 11.08 -6.52 4.39
N PHE A 358 11.14 -5.23 4.12
CA PHE A 358 10.53 -4.59 2.97
C PHE A 358 11.47 -4.59 1.78
N LEU A 359 10.91 -4.96 0.62
CA LEU A 359 11.31 -4.39 -0.66
C LEU A 359 10.65 -3.02 -0.74
N ASN A 360 11.37 -1.98 -1.11
CA ASN A 360 10.84 -0.61 -1.20
C ASN A 360 11.19 -0.04 -2.58
N ASP A 361 10.20 0.47 -3.30
CA ASP A 361 10.36 0.93 -4.67
C ASP A 361 9.35 2.02 -5.03
N PHE A 362 9.68 2.85 -6.03
CA PHE A 362 8.83 3.94 -6.53
C PHE A 362 8.03 3.54 -7.78
N ASN A 363 7.18 4.44 -8.26
CA ASN A 363 6.39 4.35 -9.50
C ASN A 363 5.38 3.20 -9.64
N THR A 364 5.36 2.22 -8.73
CA THR A 364 4.39 1.11 -8.76
C THR A 364 2.94 1.56 -8.67
N LEU A 365 2.65 2.71 -8.02
CA LEU A 365 1.31 3.30 -7.92
C LEU A 365 1.17 4.60 -8.73
N GLU A 366 2.29 5.28 -8.94
CA GLU A 366 2.37 6.66 -9.38
C GLU A 366 2.30 6.76 -10.90
N GLU A 367 3.04 5.90 -11.62
CA GLU A 367 3.16 5.96 -13.08
C GLU A 367 2.83 4.60 -13.71
N GLU A 368 1.59 4.46 -14.20
CA GLU A 368 1.13 3.20 -14.81
C GLU A 368 1.89 2.76 -16.07
N ARG A 369 2.71 3.65 -16.65
CA ARG A 369 3.55 3.41 -17.82
C ARG A 369 4.97 2.95 -17.49
N ASP A 370 5.36 2.95 -16.22
CA ASP A 370 6.66 2.45 -15.82
C ASP A 370 6.69 0.91 -15.90
N ASP A 371 7.38 0.39 -16.91
CA ASP A 371 7.43 -1.04 -17.19
C ASP A 371 8.33 -1.83 -16.23
N LYS A 372 9.19 -1.15 -15.47
CA LYS A 372 10.10 -1.75 -14.50
C LYS A 372 9.41 -2.08 -13.19
N SER A 373 8.51 -1.20 -12.74
CA SER A 373 7.92 -1.23 -11.38
C SER A 373 6.44 -1.58 -11.33
N THR A 374 5.86 -2.08 -12.43
CA THR A 374 4.47 -2.60 -12.43
C THR A 374 4.21 -3.57 -11.27
N PRO A 375 2.97 -3.67 -10.76
CA PRO A 375 2.62 -4.63 -9.70
C PRO A 375 3.06 -6.07 -10.02
N ALA A 376 2.97 -6.48 -11.29
CA ALA A 376 3.38 -7.81 -11.71
C ALA A 376 4.91 -8.03 -11.64
N ARG A 377 5.72 -7.01 -11.94
CA ARG A 377 7.19 -7.05 -11.77
C ARG A 377 7.58 -7.08 -10.30
N TYR A 378 6.89 -6.29 -9.47
CA TYR A 378 7.07 -6.29 -8.03
C TYR A 378 6.83 -7.70 -7.46
N LEU A 379 5.69 -8.31 -7.79
CA LEU A 379 5.37 -9.68 -7.36
C LEU A 379 6.39 -10.70 -7.87
N GLN A 380 6.90 -10.53 -9.09
CA GLN A 380 7.96 -11.40 -9.60
C GLN A 380 9.23 -11.31 -8.75
N LYS A 381 9.70 -10.10 -8.44
CA LYS A 381 10.89 -9.91 -7.60
C LYS A 381 10.71 -10.51 -6.21
N LEU A 382 9.54 -10.37 -5.59
CA LEU A 382 9.22 -11.02 -4.31
C LEU A 382 9.28 -12.55 -4.41
N ARG A 383 8.76 -13.14 -5.50
CA ARG A 383 8.85 -14.59 -5.73
C ARG A 383 10.29 -15.03 -5.91
N ASP A 384 11.11 -14.28 -6.64
CA ASP A 384 12.53 -14.58 -6.85
C ASP A 384 13.31 -14.56 -5.52
N ILE A 385 13.03 -13.57 -4.66
CA ILE A 385 13.61 -13.50 -3.31
C ILE A 385 13.19 -14.71 -2.45
N LYS A 386 11.89 -15.07 -2.45
CA LYS A 386 11.36 -16.20 -1.68
C LYS A 386 11.85 -17.57 -2.18
N ALA A 387 12.13 -17.69 -3.48
CA ALA A 387 12.57 -18.94 -4.10
C ALA A 387 13.99 -19.36 -3.68
N PHE A 388 14.79 -18.43 -3.15
CA PHE A 388 16.14 -18.73 -2.69
C PHE A 388 16.15 -19.67 -1.47
N PRO A 389 17.05 -20.67 -1.40
CA PRO A 389 17.13 -21.59 -0.27
C PRO A 389 17.32 -20.89 1.08
N GLY A 390 16.37 -21.10 2.00
CA GLY A 390 16.36 -20.49 3.33
C GLY A 390 15.44 -19.26 3.46
N ASN A 391 14.81 -18.79 2.38
CA ASN A 391 13.94 -17.62 2.37
C ASN A 391 12.43 -17.95 2.46
N GLN A 392 12.08 -19.23 2.63
CA GLN A 392 10.67 -19.69 2.59
C GLN A 392 9.79 -19.03 3.66
N ASN A 393 10.39 -18.65 4.80
CA ASN A 393 9.69 -18.08 5.95
C ASN A 393 10.03 -16.61 6.19
N LEU A 394 10.51 -15.88 5.17
CA LEU A 394 10.77 -14.45 5.29
C LEU A 394 9.48 -13.71 5.67
N LYS A 395 9.55 -12.86 6.69
CA LYS A 395 8.52 -11.87 6.98
C LYS A 395 8.67 -10.68 6.03
N LEU A 396 8.19 -10.83 4.80
CA LEU A 396 8.31 -9.78 3.78
C LEU A 396 7.24 -8.69 3.95
N GLY A 397 7.58 -7.49 3.50
CA GLY A 397 6.66 -6.37 3.31
C GLY A 397 6.82 -5.74 1.92
N ILE A 398 5.79 -5.01 1.51
CA ILE A 398 5.72 -4.28 0.24
C ILE A 398 5.78 -2.78 0.57
N GLY A 399 6.85 -2.12 0.17
CA GLY A 399 7.08 -0.69 0.36
C GLY A 399 6.89 0.03 -0.97
N LEU A 400 5.94 0.94 -1.00
CA LEU A 400 5.58 1.73 -2.18
C LEU A 400 5.94 3.18 -1.86
N GLU A 401 7.04 3.69 -2.42
CA GLU A 401 7.58 5.01 -2.07
C GLU A 401 6.51 6.10 -2.24
N SER A 402 5.68 6.02 -3.29
CA SER A 402 4.51 6.89 -3.49
C SER A 402 4.90 8.34 -3.73
N HIS A 403 5.90 8.54 -4.58
CA HIS A 403 6.42 9.82 -5.01
C HIS A 403 5.58 10.42 -6.15
N PHE A 404 4.44 11.03 -5.82
CA PHE A 404 3.51 11.51 -6.83
C PHE A 404 4.00 12.80 -7.51
N SER A 405 3.76 12.88 -8.82
CA SER A 405 3.95 14.11 -9.58
C SER A 405 2.90 15.18 -9.20
N SER A 406 3.01 16.37 -9.79
CA SER A 406 1.99 17.43 -9.61
C SER A 406 0.64 17.10 -10.27
N SER A 407 0.56 16.04 -11.09
CA SER A 407 -0.68 15.59 -11.73
C SER A 407 -1.57 14.84 -10.73
N ALA A 408 -2.88 14.84 -10.99
CA ALA A 408 -3.81 14.05 -10.18
C ALA A 408 -3.48 12.55 -10.31
N PRO A 409 -3.43 11.80 -9.19
CA PRO A 409 -3.12 10.37 -9.23
C PRO A 409 -4.25 9.57 -9.90
N ASN A 410 -3.87 8.51 -10.62
CA ASN A 410 -4.82 7.58 -11.23
C ASN A 410 -5.42 6.64 -10.17
N LEU A 411 -6.46 7.10 -9.48
CA LEU A 411 -7.08 6.36 -8.37
C LEU A 411 -7.53 4.94 -8.73
N PRO A 412 -8.13 4.67 -9.91
CA PRO A 412 -8.48 3.31 -10.31
C PRO A 412 -7.26 2.40 -10.50
N TYR A 413 -6.19 2.90 -11.12
CA TYR A 413 -4.93 2.15 -11.24
C TYR A 413 -4.34 1.85 -9.87
N MET A 414 -4.23 2.85 -9.00
CA MET A 414 -3.70 2.67 -7.65
C MET A 414 -4.47 1.59 -6.87
N ARG A 415 -5.81 1.62 -6.92
CA ARG A 415 -6.63 0.61 -6.25
C ARG A 415 -6.39 -0.79 -6.82
N ALA A 416 -6.33 -0.92 -8.14
CA ALA A 416 -6.05 -2.20 -8.81
C ALA A 416 -4.63 -2.73 -8.51
N ALA A 417 -3.63 -1.85 -8.47
CA ALA A 417 -2.26 -2.18 -8.11
C ALA A 417 -2.19 -2.69 -6.66
N ILE A 418 -2.84 -2.00 -5.72
CA ILE A 418 -2.92 -2.42 -4.31
C ILE A 418 -3.69 -3.75 -4.17
N ASP A 419 -4.77 -3.97 -4.91
CA ASP A 419 -5.49 -5.26 -4.90
C ASP A 419 -4.57 -6.39 -5.38
N THR A 420 -3.82 -6.16 -6.46
CA THR A 420 -2.89 -7.14 -7.04
C THR A 420 -1.78 -7.50 -6.06
N LEU A 421 -1.16 -6.50 -5.43
CA LEU A 421 -0.15 -6.71 -4.40
C LEU A 421 -0.75 -7.35 -3.14
N GLY A 422 -1.99 -7.00 -2.80
CA GLY A 422 -2.72 -7.47 -1.63
C GLY A 422 -3.08 -8.95 -1.68
N ALA A 423 -3.16 -9.55 -2.87
CA ALA A 423 -3.36 -10.99 -3.05
C ALA A 423 -2.30 -11.83 -2.33
N THR A 424 -1.08 -11.29 -2.13
CA THR A 424 0.00 -11.94 -1.39
C THR A 424 -0.23 -12.07 0.12
N ASN A 425 -1.19 -11.32 0.67
CA ASN A 425 -1.40 -11.11 2.11
C ASN A 425 -0.18 -10.53 2.87
N LEU A 426 0.80 -9.96 2.16
CA LEU A 426 1.91 -9.24 2.78
C LEU A 426 1.44 -7.83 3.22
N PRO A 427 2.02 -7.25 4.28
CA PRO A 427 1.76 -5.86 4.63
C PRO A 427 2.24 -4.93 3.51
N ILE A 428 1.38 -4.00 3.10
CA ILE A 428 1.68 -2.96 2.09
C ILE A 428 1.71 -1.61 2.79
N TRP A 429 2.83 -0.90 2.66
CA TRP A 429 3.04 0.42 3.25
C TRP A 429 3.34 1.41 2.13
N LEU A 430 2.68 2.57 2.16
CA LEU A 430 3.09 3.72 1.38
C LEU A 430 4.14 4.44 2.23
N THR A 431 5.39 4.46 1.75
CA THR A 431 6.56 4.64 2.61
C THR A 431 7.11 6.06 2.58
N GLU A 432 6.97 6.81 1.49
CA GLU A 432 7.66 8.09 1.25
C GLU A 432 6.74 9.12 0.57
N VAL A 433 5.44 9.03 0.89
CA VAL A 433 4.39 9.81 0.21
C VAL A 433 4.74 11.29 0.17
N ASP A 434 4.91 11.79 -1.05
CA ASP A 434 4.96 13.20 -1.35
C ASP A 434 4.21 13.49 -2.65
N VAL A 435 3.88 14.77 -2.84
CA VAL A 435 3.31 15.28 -4.08
C VAL A 435 4.16 16.46 -4.47
N GLN A 436 4.74 16.40 -5.67
CA GLN A 436 5.62 17.45 -6.17
C GLN A 436 4.88 18.81 -6.20
N SER A 437 5.36 19.78 -5.43
CA SER A 437 4.89 21.17 -5.48
C SER A 437 5.67 22.02 -6.49
N SER A 438 5.08 23.14 -6.92
CA SER A 438 5.77 24.12 -7.76
C SER A 438 6.96 24.75 -7.02
N PRO A 439 8.08 25.09 -7.69
CA PRO A 439 9.38 25.41 -7.09
C PRO A 439 9.48 26.65 -6.17
N ASN A 440 8.38 27.36 -5.88
CA ASN A 440 8.41 28.68 -5.24
C ASN A 440 8.12 28.70 -3.72
N GLN A 441 8.23 27.57 -2.99
CA GLN A 441 7.81 27.49 -1.58
C GLN A 441 8.91 27.13 -0.55
N GLY A 442 10.18 27.09 -0.93
CA GLY A 442 11.29 26.89 0.03
C GLY A 442 11.34 25.50 0.68
N CYS A 443 10.54 24.54 0.20
CA CYS A 443 10.64 23.11 0.52
C CYS A 443 10.87 22.31 -0.78
N TYR A 444 11.39 21.09 -0.67
CA TYR A 444 11.82 20.29 -1.84
C TYR A 444 10.66 19.70 -2.65
N ARG A 445 9.66 19.09 -1.99
CA ARG A 445 8.50 18.45 -2.65
C ARG A 445 7.16 18.79 -2.02
N MET A 446 6.89 18.34 -0.80
CA MET A 446 5.60 18.53 -0.11
C MET A 446 5.74 19.40 1.15
N CYS A 447 5.37 20.69 1.08
CA CYS A 447 5.58 21.62 2.19
C CYS A 447 4.49 21.46 3.26
N LEU A 448 4.79 20.76 4.37
CA LEU A 448 3.88 20.69 5.53
C LEU A 448 3.90 22.00 6.34
N THR A 449 5.05 22.66 6.41
CA THR A 449 5.24 23.90 7.16
C THR A 449 6.06 24.94 6.40
N ASP A 450 6.02 26.19 6.86
CA ASP A 450 7.01 27.22 6.51
C ASP A 450 8.34 27.02 7.27
N ASN A 451 9.32 27.90 7.04
CA ASN A 451 10.64 27.87 7.69
C ASN A 451 10.60 28.10 9.22
N ASN A 452 9.46 28.52 9.77
CA ASN A 452 9.25 28.72 11.20
C ASN A 452 8.40 27.61 11.83
N PHE A 453 8.19 26.48 11.12
CA PHE A 453 7.33 25.37 11.54
C PHE A 453 5.87 25.77 11.80
N LYS A 454 5.38 26.80 11.08
CA LYS A 454 3.95 27.10 11.00
C LYS A 454 3.33 26.25 9.89
N ASN A 455 2.17 25.66 10.18
CA ASN A 455 1.48 24.80 9.23
C ASN A 455 1.13 25.55 7.93
N LEU A 456 1.32 24.87 6.81
CA LEU A 456 0.79 25.25 5.50
C LEU A 456 -0.49 24.47 5.22
N PRO A 457 -1.26 24.80 4.15
CA PRO A 457 -2.49 24.08 3.82
C PRO A 457 -2.32 22.56 3.73
N THR A 458 -1.17 22.08 3.25
CA THR A 458 -0.83 20.65 3.22
C THR A 458 -0.68 20.06 4.61
N GLY A 459 -0.01 20.78 5.52
CA GLY A 459 0.06 20.41 6.93
C GLY A 459 -1.30 20.39 7.61
N ASP A 460 -2.22 21.28 7.24
CA ASP A 460 -3.58 21.30 7.78
C ASP A 460 -4.38 20.06 7.34
N VAL A 461 -4.10 19.52 6.15
CA VAL A 461 -4.68 18.24 5.70
C VAL A 461 -4.15 17.10 6.57
N VAL A 462 -2.84 17.07 6.86
CA VAL A 462 -2.25 16.06 7.76
C VAL A 462 -2.83 16.16 9.16
N ASP A 463 -2.98 17.38 9.71
CA ASP A 463 -3.58 17.59 11.02
C ASP A 463 -5.04 17.14 11.04
N LYS A 464 -5.80 17.28 9.96
CA LYS A 464 -7.17 16.73 9.84
C LYS A 464 -7.21 15.21 9.82
N LEU A 465 -6.21 14.56 9.21
CA LEU A 465 -6.09 13.10 9.20
C LEU A 465 -5.72 12.56 10.58
N LEU A 466 -4.83 13.27 11.29
CA LEU A 466 -4.38 12.95 12.64
C LEU A 466 -5.37 13.35 13.73
N ALA A 467 -6.22 14.35 13.47
CA ALA A 467 -7.13 14.90 14.46
C ALA A 467 -7.90 13.79 15.17
N ALA A 468 -7.80 13.77 16.49
CA ALA A 468 -8.41 12.76 17.33
C ALA A 468 -9.90 12.67 17.01
N LYS A 469 -10.32 11.56 16.41
CA LYS A 469 -11.74 11.27 16.24
C LYS A 469 -12.30 11.03 17.63
N SER A 470 -12.98 12.06 18.15
CA SER A 470 -13.72 11.97 19.39
C SER A 470 -15.18 11.72 19.09
N VAL A 471 -15.76 10.75 19.78
CA VAL A 471 -17.19 10.49 19.72
C VAL A 471 -17.75 10.78 21.10
N VAL A 472 -18.76 11.66 21.15
CA VAL A 472 -19.46 12.00 22.39
C VAL A 472 -20.92 11.64 22.24
N GLY A 473 -21.48 10.98 23.25
CA GLY A 473 -22.90 10.67 23.30
C GLY A 473 -23.38 10.47 24.71
N ARG A 474 -24.67 10.18 24.83
CA ARG A 474 -25.30 9.89 26.13
C ARG A 474 -25.70 8.43 26.20
N THR A 475 -25.66 7.89 27.41
CA THR A 475 -26.16 6.54 27.68
C THR A 475 -27.69 6.49 27.63
N ASP A 476 -28.22 5.37 27.17
CA ASP A 476 -29.64 5.05 27.20
C ASP A 476 -30.14 4.71 28.62
N VAL A 477 -31.39 4.26 28.74
CA VAL A 477 -32.02 3.90 30.02
C VAL A 477 -31.31 2.75 30.75
N ASP A 478 -30.63 1.88 30.00
CA ASP A 478 -29.87 0.72 30.51
C ASP A 478 -28.38 1.04 30.67
N GLY A 479 -28.01 2.32 30.55
CA GLY A 479 -26.66 2.81 30.76
C GLY A 479 -25.73 2.54 29.58
N PHE A 480 -26.22 2.16 28.41
CA PHE A 480 -25.40 1.83 27.25
C PHE A 480 -25.20 3.02 26.31
N PHE A 481 -23.99 3.11 25.77
CA PHE A 481 -23.62 3.96 24.65
C PHE A 481 -22.96 3.10 23.57
N GLU A 482 -23.36 3.26 22.31
CA GLU A 482 -22.79 2.52 21.19
C GLU A 482 -22.15 3.45 20.16
N ALA A 483 -21.03 3.01 19.59
CA ALA A 483 -20.37 3.71 18.50
C ALA A 483 -19.62 2.73 17.57
N SER A 484 -19.49 3.10 16.30
CA SER A 484 -18.54 2.48 15.37
C SER A 484 -17.23 3.27 15.44
N LEU A 485 -16.17 2.64 15.96
CA LEU A 485 -14.87 3.29 16.23
C LEU A 485 -13.78 2.70 15.35
N ILE A 486 -12.84 3.53 14.88
CA ILE A 486 -11.66 3.08 14.14
C ILE A 486 -10.80 2.19 15.03
N HIS A 487 -10.14 1.18 14.47
CA HIS A 487 -9.22 0.34 15.23
C HIS A 487 -8.05 1.16 15.81
N GLY A 488 -7.75 0.94 17.08
CA GLY A 488 -6.75 1.72 17.81
C GLY A 488 -6.98 1.79 19.31
N ASP A 489 -6.12 2.54 19.99
CA ASP A 489 -6.20 2.80 21.42
C ASP A 489 -7.01 4.05 21.70
N TYR A 490 -7.90 3.99 22.68
CA TYR A 490 -8.79 5.07 23.09
C TYR A 490 -8.69 5.35 24.59
N ARG A 491 -8.97 6.60 24.94
CA ARG A 491 -9.35 6.99 26.30
C ARG A 491 -10.85 7.24 26.33
N VAL A 492 -11.56 6.51 27.18
CA VAL A 492 -12.98 6.70 27.44
C VAL A 492 -13.16 7.48 28.73
N LYS A 493 -13.97 8.54 28.70
CA LYS A 493 -14.39 9.34 29.84
C LYS A 493 -15.89 9.16 30.06
N ILE A 494 -16.30 9.00 31.32
CA ILE A 494 -17.71 9.03 31.75
C ILE A 494 -17.93 10.20 32.69
N GLN A 495 -18.98 10.97 32.44
CA GLN A 495 -19.40 12.07 33.28
C GLN A 495 -20.92 12.05 33.44
N HIS A 496 -21.41 12.03 34.69
CA HIS A 496 -22.83 12.08 34.97
C HIS A 496 -23.27 13.51 35.33
N PRO A 497 -24.43 14.02 34.85
CA PRO A 497 -24.86 15.41 35.10
C PRO A 497 -24.94 15.80 36.58
N THR A 498 -25.18 14.83 37.47
CA THR A 498 -25.34 15.06 38.91
C THR A 498 -24.06 14.90 39.71
N ALA A 499 -22.91 14.70 39.05
CA ALA A 499 -21.63 14.45 39.72
C ALA A 499 -20.56 15.43 39.22
N ALA A 500 -19.77 15.95 40.15
CA ALA A 500 -18.66 16.87 39.85
C ALA A 500 -17.44 16.16 39.25
N THR A 501 -17.34 14.83 39.42
CA THR A 501 -16.19 14.01 39.02
C THR A 501 -16.43 13.27 37.70
N SER A 502 -15.35 12.80 37.09
CA SER A 502 -15.40 11.95 35.90
C SER A 502 -14.49 10.73 36.05
N SER A 503 -14.87 9.61 35.45
CA SER A 503 -14.06 8.39 35.45
C SER A 503 -13.48 8.11 34.07
N PHE A 504 -12.28 7.51 34.02
CA PHE A 504 -11.57 7.23 32.78
C PHE A 504 -11.18 5.75 32.67
N LYS A 505 -11.18 5.20 31.46
CA LYS A 505 -10.66 3.86 31.16
C LYS A 505 -10.02 3.83 29.78
N LYS A 506 -9.01 2.96 29.61
CA LYS A 506 -8.43 2.68 28.30
C LYS A 506 -9.28 1.64 27.58
N LEU A 507 -9.42 1.79 26.27
CA LEU A 507 -10.10 0.84 25.40
C LEU A 507 -9.22 0.61 24.17
N ASN A 508 -8.84 -0.62 23.90
CA ASN A 508 -8.22 -0.99 22.64
C ASN A 508 -9.32 -1.58 21.74
N VAL A 509 -9.54 -0.96 20.58
CA VAL A 509 -10.54 -1.39 19.59
C VAL A 509 -9.82 -2.18 18.52
N VAL A 510 -10.10 -3.48 18.45
CA VAL A 510 -9.51 -4.40 17.45
C VAL A 510 -10.53 -4.80 16.39
N PRO A 511 -10.09 -5.37 15.25
CA PRO A 511 -11.00 -6.04 14.32
C PRO A 511 -11.85 -7.09 15.03
N SER A 512 -13.17 -7.04 14.87
CA SER A 512 -14.08 -8.07 15.38
C SER A 512 -14.13 -9.26 14.42
N THR A 513 -13.97 -10.48 14.93
CA THR A 513 -14.29 -11.69 14.16
C THR A 513 -15.83 -11.85 14.12
N GLY A 514 -16.44 -11.59 12.97
CA GLY A 514 -17.90 -11.64 12.80
C GLY A 514 -18.65 -10.42 13.34
N ALA A 515 -19.94 -10.58 13.67
CA ALA A 515 -20.81 -9.49 14.15
C ALA A 515 -20.62 -9.15 15.66
N ALA A 516 -19.56 -9.63 16.29
CA ALA A 516 -19.32 -9.47 17.72
C ALA A 516 -19.06 -7.99 18.06
N THR A 517 -19.82 -7.47 19.02
CA THR A 517 -19.65 -6.11 19.55
C THR A 517 -18.71 -6.14 20.75
N GLN A 518 -17.66 -5.34 20.73
CA GLN A 518 -16.75 -5.20 21.87
C GLN A 518 -17.45 -4.45 23.00
N THR A 519 -17.65 -5.10 24.15
CA THR A 519 -18.38 -4.51 25.27
C THR A 519 -17.44 -4.11 26.39
N LEU A 520 -17.52 -2.85 26.82
CA LEU A 520 -16.76 -2.30 27.95
C LEU A 520 -17.72 -1.87 29.06
N ARG A 521 -17.66 -2.52 30.22
CA ARG A 521 -18.33 -2.02 31.43
C ARG A 521 -17.42 -1.07 32.19
N MET A 522 -17.98 0.07 32.58
CA MET A 522 -17.28 1.14 33.30
C MET A 522 -18.09 1.57 34.51
N GLN A 523 -17.44 1.48 35.67
CA GLN A 523 -17.99 1.96 36.92
C GLN A 523 -17.67 3.44 37.08
N PHE A 524 -18.68 4.23 37.39
CA PHE A 524 -18.55 5.63 37.73
C PHE A 524 -18.19 5.77 39.21
N ALA A 525 -17.02 6.33 39.49
CA ALA A 525 -16.63 6.73 40.84
C ALA A 525 -17.30 8.08 41.14
N GLY A 526 -18.55 8.05 41.62
CA GLY A 526 -19.17 9.24 42.21
C GLY A 526 -18.59 9.46 43.60
N ASP A 527 -18.09 10.66 43.90
CA ASP A 527 -17.54 11.24 45.17
C ASP A 527 -16.76 10.36 46.18
N GLU A 528 -16.59 9.08 45.93
CA GLU A 528 -15.75 8.16 46.68
C GLU A 528 -14.53 7.82 45.82
N SER A 529 -13.47 8.57 46.06
CA SER A 529 -12.15 8.44 45.47
C SER A 529 -11.56 7.03 45.69
N LYS A 530 -11.60 6.14 44.69
CA LYS A 530 -10.65 5.02 44.56
C LYS A 530 -10.38 4.69 43.09
N GLU A 531 -9.13 4.86 42.67
CA GLU A 531 -8.59 4.22 41.47
C GLU A 531 -8.61 2.70 41.66
N TYR A 532 -9.32 1.97 40.79
CA TYR A 532 -9.21 0.51 40.72
C TYR A 532 -8.60 0.10 39.38
N THR A 533 -7.37 -0.42 39.46
CA THR A 533 -6.70 -1.21 38.44
C THR A 533 -7.06 -2.68 38.60
N THR A 534 -7.69 -3.29 37.58
CA THR A 534 -7.32 -4.56 36.92
C THR A 534 -8.44 -4.95 35.93
N ALA A 535 -8.07 -5.43 34.75
CA ALA A 535 -8.95 -6.19 33.87
C ALA A 535 -8.55 -7.65 34.03
N GLU A 536 -9.53 -8.53 34.33
CA GLU A 536 -9.35 -9.97 34.21
C GLU A 536 -9.42 -10.37 32.72
N LEU A 537 -8.61 -11.37 32.37
CA LEU A 537 -8.42 -11.96 31.04
C LEU A 537 -9.67 -12.67 30.52
#